data_AF-A0AAV8WUN9-F1
#
_entry.id   AF-A0AAV8WUN9-F1
#
_cell.length_a   1.000
_cell.length_b   1.000
_cell.length_c   1.000
_cell.angle_alpha   90.00
_cell.angle_beta   90.00
_cell.angle_gamma   90.00
#
_symmetry.space_group_name_H-M   'P 1'
#
loop_
_entity.id
_entity.type
_entity.pdbx_description
1 polymer ?
#
loop_
_entity_poly.entity_id
_entity_poly.type
_entity_poly.pdbx_seq_one_letter_code
_entity_poly.pdbx_strand_id
1 'polypeptide(L)'
;MSHSVIFEGVKEIPEKLVKDVHEAYGFLETFLQDYTYVAGDDLSIADFSIINTISNANILVPMDEEEYPNISSWKKKNANFAFL
;
A
#
# COMPACT_ATOMS: atom_id res chain seq x y z
N MET A 1 6.89 10.91 18.01
CA MET A 1 6.49 9.50 18.17
C MET A 1 5.21 9.31 17.38
N SER A 2 5.09 8.27 16.57
CA SER A 2 3.85 7.94 15.85
C SER A 2 2.81 7.43 16.87
N HIS A 3 1.65 8.06 16.94
CA HIS A 3 0.55 7.60 17.77
C HIS A 3 -0.51 6.92 16.90
N SER A 4 -1.09 5.84 17.41
CA SER A 4 -2.07 5.05 16.66
C SER A 4 -3.45 5.66 16.78
N VAL A 5 -4.01 6.09 15.66
CA VAL A 5 -5.39 6.61 15.56
C VAL A 5 -6.44 5.61 16.06
N ILE A 6 -6.14 4.31 16.03
CA ILE A 6 -7.04 3.24 16.50
C ILE A 6 -7.22 3.29 18.01
N PHE A 7 -6.16 3.58 18.77
CA PHE A 7 -6.19 3.56 20.23
C PHE A 7 -6.59 4.90 20.86
N GLU A 8 -6.59 5.97 20.08
CA GLU A 8 -6.93 7.33 20.55
C GLU A 8 -8.43 7.63 20.51
N GLY A 9 -9.27 6.71 20.01
CA GLY A 9 -10.72 6.88 19.95
C GLY A 9 -11.16 8.01 19.01
N VAL A 10 -10.29 8.42 18.08
CA VAL A 10 -10.58 9.44 17.08
C VAL A 10 -11.61 8.88 16.10
N LYS A 11 -12.64 9.67 15.80
CA LYS A 11 -13.75 9.24 14.93
C LYS A 11 -13.44 9.39 13.45
N GLU A 12 -12.46 10.23 13.12
CA GLU A 12 -12.09 10.58 11.75
C GLU A 12 -10.57 10.55 11.62
N ILE A 13 -10.07 10.14 10.46
CA ILE A 13 -8.64 10.10 10.20
C ILE A 13 -8.15 11.53 9.92
N PRO A 14 -7.14 12.03 10.64
CA PRO A 14 -6.54 13.33 10.36
C PRO A 14 -6.11 13.46 8.90
N GLU A 15 -6.45 14.58 8.26
CA GLU A 15 -6.14 14.85 6.83
C GLU A 15 -4.66 14.70 6.50
N LYS A 16 -3.78 15.09 7.42
CA LYS A 16 -2.33 14.90 7.26
C LYS A 16 -1.96 13.44 7.03
N LEU A 17 -2.56 12.51 7.78
CA LEU A 17 -2.27 11.08 7.64
C LEU A 17 -2.82 10.53 6.32
N VAL A 18 -3.98 11.00 5.89
CA VAL A 18 -4.54 10.66 4.57
C VAL A 18 -3.55 11.08 3.47
N LYS A 19 -3.05 12.33 3.54
CA LYS A 19 -2.06 12.83 2.59
C LYS A 19 -0.75 12.03 2.61
N ASP A 20 -0.23 11.72 3.80
CA ASP A 20 1.00 10.94 3.95
C ASP A 20 0.84 9.53 3.35
N VAL A 21 -0.35 8.91 3.45
CA VAL A 21 -0.66 7.62 2.82
C VAL A 21 -0.73 7.72 1.30
N HIS A 22 -1.40 8.74 0.75
CA HIS A 22 -1.43 8.96 -0.71
C HIS A 22 -0.03 9.21 -1.28
N GLU A 23 0.83 9.95 -0.57
CA GLU A 23 2.24 10.13 -0.96
C GLU A 23 2.98 8.79 -1.02
N ALA A 24 2.77 7.92 -0.03
CA ALA A 24 3.34 6.58 -0.02
C ALA A 24 2.84 5.70 -1.18
N TYR A 25 1.54 5.78 -1.53
CA TYR A 25 1.00 5.14 -2.72
C TYR A 25 1.67 5.66 -3.99
N GLY A 26 1.87 6.98 -4.12
CA GLY A 26 2.57 7.58 -5.25
C GLY A 26 4.01 7.05 -5.41
N PHE A 27 4.75 6.89 -4.32
CA PHE A 27 6.10 6.31 -4.37
C PHE A 27 6.08 4.84 -4.81
N LEU A 28 5.17 4.03 -4.27
CA LEU A 28 5.11 2.62 -4.66
C LEU A 28 4.66 2.46 -6.12
N GLU A 29 3.69 3.25 -6.57
CA GLU A 29 3.24 3.27 -7.96
C GLU A 29 4.42 3.57 -8.90
N THR A 30 5.29 4.50 -8.51
CA THR A 30 6.52 4.82 -9.25
C THR A 30 7.50 3.65 -9.27
N PHE A 31 7.71 2.95 -8.15
CA PHE A 31 8.62 1.79 -8.12
C PHE A 31 8.13 0.62 -8.99
N LEU A 32 6.81 0.44 -9.07
CA LEU A 32 6.17 -0.61 -9.87
C LEU A 32 5.96 -0.22 -11.34
N GLN A 33 6.36 0.99 -11.75
CA GLN A 33 6.24 1.44 -13.13
C GLN A 33 7.19 0.67 -14.06
N ASP A 34 8.43 0.46 -13.62
CA ASP A 34 9.50 -0.11 -14.45
C ASP A 34 9.72 -1.61 -14.19
N TYR A 35 9.15 -2.15 -13.11
CA TYR A 35 9.43 -3.51 -12.63
C TYR A 35 8.18 -4.28 -12.24
N THR A 36 8.26 -5.62 -12.30
CA THR A 36 7.14 -6.50 -11.95
C THR A 36 6.84 -6.54 -10.45
N TYR A 37 7.88 -6.43 -9.62
CA TYR A 37 7.85 -6.47 -8.15
C TYR A 37 8.56 -5.25 -7.59
N VAL A 38 8.42 -5.02 -6.28
CA VAL A 38 8.94 -3.80 -5.63
C VAL A 38 10.44 -3.61 -5.84
N ALA A 39 11.21 -4.71 -5.82
CA ALA A 39 12.67 -4.68 -5.84
C ALA A 39 13.27 -5.21 -7.16
N GLY A 40 12.51 -5.18 -8.25
CA GLY A 40 12.94 -5.66 -9.57
C GLY A 40 11.95 -6.65 -10.20
N ASP A 41 12.45 -7.52 -11.07
CA ASP A 41 11.60 -8.45 -11.83
C ASP A 41 11.31 -9.78 -11.12
N ASP A 42 12.00 -10.04 -10.01
CA ASP A 42 11.84 -11.24 -9.19
C ASP A 42 11.13 -10.93 -7.86
N LEU A 43 10.27 -11.86 -7.43
CA LEU A 43 9.56 -11.77 -6.16
C LEU A 43 10.55 -11.76 -4.98
N SER A 44 10.36 -10.85 -4.04
CA SER A 44 11.27 -10.67 -2.90
C SER A 44 10.54 -10.49 -1.56
N ILE A 45 11.30 -10.46 -0.47
CA ILE A 45 10.77 -10.11 0.85
C ILE A 45 10.21 -8.68 0.93
N ALA A 46 10.62 -7.79 0.02
CA ALA A 46 10.10 -6.43 -0.04
C ALA A 46 8.61 -6.41 -0.39
N ASP A 47 8.20 -7.29 -1.32
CA ASP A 47 6.81 -7.42 -1.74
C ASP A 47 5.91 -7.85 -0.58
N PHE A 48 6.33 -8.88 0.16
CA PHE A 48 5.59 -9.38 1.33
C PHE A 48 5.46 -8.32 2.45
N SER A 49 6.53 -7.57 2.71
CA SER A 49 6.51 -6.51 3.71
C SER A 49 5.54 -5.38 3.34
N ILE A 50 5.59 -4.94 2.07
CA ILE A 50 4.81 -3.80 1.61
C ILE A 50 3.35 -4.18 1.38
N ILE A 51 3.05 -5.37 0.86
CA ILE A 51 1.66 -5.76 0.61
C ILE A 51 0.87 -5.86 1.91
N ASN A 52 1.48 -6.34 2.99
CA ASN A 52 0.86 -6.34 4.31
C ASN A 52 0.56 -4.91 4.78
N THR A 53 1.54 -4.00 4.63
CA THR A 53 1.39 -2.60 5.04
C THR A 53 0.29 -1.90 4.23
N ILE A 54 0.28 -2.05 2.91
CA ILE A 54 -0.73 -1.42 2.03
C ILE A 54 -2.10 -2.03 2.20
N SER A 55 -2.22 -3.34 2.43
CA SER A 55 -3.51 -3.97 2.66
C SER A 55 -4.20 -3.38 3.90
N ASN A 56 -3.44 -3.11 4.96
CA ASN A 56 -3.95 -2.43 6.15
C ASN A 56 -4.23 -0.94 5.89
N ALA A 57 -3.34 -0.24 5.18
CA ALA A 57 -3.54 1.17 4.84
C ALA A 57 -4.80 1.38 4.00
N ASN A 58 -5.08 0.48 3.04
CA ASN A 58 -6.24 0.54 2.16
C ASN A 58 -7.59 0.40 2.89
N ILE A 59 -7.61 -0.22 4.08
CA ILE A 59 -8.81 -0.28 4.92
C ILE A 59 -9.12 1.09 5.52
N LEU A 60 -8.09 1.86 5.87
CA LEU A 60 -8.22 3.18 6.52
C LEU A 60 -8.34 4.30 5.49
N VAL A 61 -7.51 4.26 4.47
CA VAL A 61 -7.44 5.22 3.36
C VAL A 61 -7.57 4.43 2.06
N PRO A 62 -8.80 4.28 1.56
CA PRO A 62 -9.06 3.52 0.34
C PRO A 62 -8.29 4.09 -0.84
N MET A 63 -7.58 3.22 -1.53
CA MET A 63 -6.87 3.51 -2.77
C MET A 63 -7.84 3.45 -3.94
N ASP A 64 -7.76 4.41 -4.85
CA ASP A 64 -8.44 4.35 -6.15
C ASP A 64 -7.62 3.46 -7.11
N GLU A 65 -8.19 2.35 -7.58
CA GLU A 65 -7.48 1.46 -8.52
C GLU A 65 -7.20 2.12 -9.87
N GLU A 66 -7.98 3.14 -10.27
CA GLU A 66 -7.76 3.89 -11.51
C GLU A 66 -6.58 4.87 -11.39
N GLU A 67 -6.37 5.43 -10.19
CA GLU A 67 -5.24 6.33 -9.90
C GLU A 67 -3.93 5.55 -9.71
N TYR A 68 -4.01 4.33 -9.16
CA TYR A 68 -2.85 3.48 -8.86
C TYR A 68 -2.91 2.10 -9.57
N PRO A 69 -2.84 2.08 -10.91
CA PRO A 69 -3.01 0.86 -11.69
C PRO A 69 -1.88 -0.15 -11.51
N ASN A 70 -0.62 0.28 -11.31
CA ASN A 70 0.50 -0.63 -11.15
C ASN A 70 0.44 -1.33 -9.79
N ILE A 71 0.11 -0.60 -8.71
CA ILE A 71 -0.17 -1.22 -7.41
C ILE A 71 -1.32 -2.23 -7.52
N SER A 72 -2.39 -1.89 -8.24
CA SER A 72 -3.55 -2.78 -8.41
C SER A 72 -3.19 -4.07 -9.15
N SER A 73 -2.38 -3.96 -10.21
CA SER A 73 -1.84 -5.11 -10.95
C SER A 73 -0.91 -5.98 -10.08
N TRP A 74 0.02 -5.35 -9.37
CA TRP A 74 0.95 -6.01 -8.45
C TRP A 74 0.21 -6.73 -7.31
N LYS A 75 -0.82 -6.12 -6.70
CA LYS A 75 -1.66 -6.76 -5.68
C LYS A 75 -2.34 -8.02 -6.22
N LYS A 76 -2.90 -7.96 -7.44
CA LYS A 76 -3.54 -9.12 -8.09
C LYS A 76 -2.54 -10.26 -8.34
N LYS A 77 -1.30 -9.94 -8.72
CA LYS A 77 -0.22 -10.94 -8.86
C LYS A 77 0.13 -11.57 -7.51
N ASN A 78 0.31 -10.75 -6.47
CA ASN A 78 0.67 -11.22 -5.12
C ASN A 78 -0.44 -12.00 -4.42
N ALA A 79 -1.71 -11.72 -4.71
CA ALA A 79 -2.85 -12.49 -4.22
C ALA A 79 -2.78 -13.98 -4.64
N ASN A 80 -2.21 -14.27 -5.82
CA ASN A 80 -2.04 -15.65 -6.29
C ASN A 80 -0.98 -16.44 -5.52
N PHE A 81 -0.15 -15.78 -4.70
CA PHE A 81 0.86 -16.44 -3.85
C PHE A 81 0.37 -16.68 -2.43
N ALA A 82 -0.81 -16.17 -2.05
CA ALA A 82 -1.26 -16.21 -0.67
C ALA A 82 -2.08 -17.46 -0.35
N PHE A 83 -1.66 -18.15 0.71
CA PHE A 83 -2.53 -18.88 1.63
C PHE A 83 -3.41 -17.91 2.46
N LEU A 84 -4.05 -16.94 1.80
CA LEU A 84 -5.06 -16.03 2.36
C LEU A 84 -6.29 -16.03 1.44
#